data_AF-A0A3G9ELX8-F1
#
_entry.id   AF-A0A3G9ELX8-F1
#
_cell.length_a   1.000
_cell.length_b   1.000
_cell.length_c   1.000
_cell.angle_alpha   90.00
_cell.angle_beta   90.00
_cell.angle_gamma   90.00
#
_symmetry.space_group_name_H-M   'P 1'
#
loop_
_entity.id
_entity.type
_entity.pdbx_description
1 polymer ?
#
loop_
_entity_poly.entity_id
_entity_poly.type
_entity_poly.pdbx_seq_one_letter_code
_entity_poly.pdbx_strand_id
1 'polypeptide(L)'
;MIHYADNTTRQQVYDMWKTVFGDSDEYMEIYFREKYRNENTLIYFESGKAVSSLQMLPFDFSFHGSEIPVAYFSGLCTLPEARKKGFMGALIKKSFGEMDEKGIPLAILVPQDKTVMKFYRQFGFTQTFDAGAPLPDLQKIMVESENLHNAYEIFDSFFRQRDMTVQKTPDDFRAIVEEAALFDFPVKKGLMAMSRITDAEKLLIIFAKKYPQIKVSVKVSDPIIRKNNAVFVIKNGSVSKSSKKETTHFYVEIDALTQLLLGYKTSEFSNDYRLVFPEKQPLIGFMME
;
A
#
# COMPACT_ATOMS: atom_id res chain seq x y z
N MET A 1 14.17 -2.73 -20.81
CA MET A 1 13.44 -3.98 -20.47
C MET A 1 13.23 -4.03 -18.97
N ILE A 2 12.15 -4.63 -18.47
CA ILE A 2 11.90 -4.78 -17.02
C ILE A 2 12.30 -6.19 -16.59
N HIS A 3 13.07 -6.29 -15.51
CA HIS A 3 13.46 -7.55 -14.87
C HIS A 3 13.25 -7.46 -13.36
N TYR A 4 13.12 -8.61 -12.71
CA TYR A 4 13.36 -8.67 -11.28
C TYR A 4 14.83 -8.41 -10.97
N ALA A 5 15.09 -7.84 -9.79
CA ALA A 5 16.43 -7.76 -9.27
C ALA A 5 16.99 -9.15 -8.94
N ASP A 6 18.30 -9.21 -8.78
CA ASP A 6 19.06 -10.38 -8.38
C ASP A 6 20.30 -9.93 -7.59
N ASN A 7 21.11 -10.89 -7.14
CA ASN A 7 22.31 -10.60 -6.36
C ASN A 7 23.33 -9.73 -7.12
N THR A 8 23.33 -9.76 -8.46
CA THR A 8 24.26 -8.98 -9.29
C THR A 8 23.81 -7.53 -9.46
N THR A 9 22.51 -7.27 -9.29
CA THR A 9 21.89 -5.95 -9.49
C THR A 9 21.55 -5.23 -8.20
N ARG A 10 21.60 -5.90 -7.04
CA ARG A 10 21.37 -5.30 -5.71
C ARG A 10 22.17 -4.01 -5.49
N GLN A 11 23.46 -4.01 -5.83
CA GLN A 11 24.29 -2.81 -5.66
C GLN A 11 23.84 -1.66 -6.57
N GLN A 12 23.41 -1.96 -7.80
CA GLN A 12 22.88 -0.95 -8.72
C GLN A 12 21.60 -0.31 -8.19
N VAL A 13 20.74 -1.08 -7.51
CA VAL A 13 19.54 -0.55 -6.84
C VAL A 13 19.92 0.31 -5.64
N TYR A 14 20.91 -0.11 -4.84
CA TYR A 14 21.43 0.68 -3.73
C TYR A 14 22.00 2.02 -4.22
N ASP A 15 22.88 2.01 -5.20
CA ASP A 15 23.52 3.22 -5.73
C ASP A 15 22.49 4.18 -6.35
N MET A 16 21.48 3.62 -7.05
CA MET A 16 20.37 4.38 -7.61
C MET A 16 19.53 5.04 -6.52
N TRP A 17 19.19 4.30 -5.45
CA TRP A 17 18.49 4.84 -4.29
C TRP A 17 19.28 5.99 -3.66
N LYS A 18 20.57 5.76 -3.37
CA LYS A 18 21.46 6.77 -2.77
C LYS A 18 21.52 8.04 -3.62
N THR A 19 21.65 7.88 -4.93
CA THR A 19 21.69 9.01 -5.88
C THR A 19 20.39 9.82 -5.87
N VAL A 20 19.25 9.17 -5.72
CA VAL A 20 17.93 9.83 -5.84
C VAL A 20 17.45 10.44 -4.53
N PHE A 21 17.69 9.77 -3.40
CA PHE A 21 17.15 10.18 -2.09
C PHE A 21 18.20 10.81 -1.18
N GLY A 22 19.48 10.43 -1.30
CA GLY A 22 20.55 10.98 -0.49
C GLY A 22 20.57 10.51 0.97
N ASP A 23 19.79 9.47 1.31
CA ASP A 23 19.74 8.92 2.67
C ASP A 23 21.11 8.45 3.17
N SER A 24 21.34 8.48 4.48
CA SER A 24 22.61 8.08 5.11
C SER A 24 22.96 6.61 4.84
N ASP A 25 24.25 6.28 4.80
CA ASP A 25 24.70 4.90 4.53
C ASP A 25 24.20 3.93 5.63
N GLU A 26 24.17 4.39 6.88
CA GLU A 26 23.69 3.64 8.05
C GLU A 26 22.22 3.24 7.91
N TYR A 27 21.35 4.20 7.59
CA TYR A 27 19.94 3.92 7.29
C TYR A 27 19.78 2.94 6.13
N MET A 28 20.50 3.18 5.03
CA MET A 28 20.39 2.36 3.84
C MET A 28 20.90 0.92 4.09
N GLU A 29 21.91 0.74 4.94
CA GLU A 29 22.39 -0.58 5.34
C GLU A 29 21.28 -1.36 6.08
N ILE A 30 20.61 -0.74 7.05
CA ILE A 30 19.46 -1.34 7.75
C ILE A 30 18.36 -1.68 6.75
N TYR A 31 17.96 -0.74 5.89
CA TYR A 31 16.90 -0.96 4.91
C TYR A 31 17.23 -2.13 3.96
N PHE A 32 18.43 -2.13 3.37
CA PHE A 32 18.81 -3.14 2.40
C PHE A 32 19.14 -4.52 3.00
N ARG A 33 19.33 -4.59 4.32
CA ARG A 33 19.43 -5.85 5.07
C ARG A 33 18.03 -6.36 5.45
N GLU A 34 17.24 -5.52 6.10
CA GLU A 34 15.97 -5.94 6.71
C GLU A 34 14.81 -6.02 5.71
N LYS A 35 14.70 -5.07 4.76
CA LYS A 35 13.52 -4.93 3.88
C LYS A 35 13.74 -5.32 2.44
N TYR A 36 14.89 -4.95 1.88
CA TYR A 36 15.16 -5.20 0.46
C TYR A 36 15.18 -6.71 0.15
N ARG A 37 14.42 -7.12 -0.87
CA ARG A 37 14.41 -8.48 -1.40
C ARG A 37 14.37 -8.43 -2.93
N ASN A 38 15.12 -9.31 -3.58
CA ASN A 38 15.26 -9.33 -5.03
C ASN A 38 13.93 -9.67 -5.72
N GLU A 39 13.23 -10.67 -5.19
CA GLU A 39 11.94 -11.19 -5.62
C GLU A 39 10.76 -10.20 -5.47
N ASN A 40 11.00 -9.08 -4.80
CA ASN A 40 10.05 -7.98 -4.62
C ASN A 40 10.50 -6.69 -5.33
N THR A 41 11.62 -6.70 -6.04
CA THR A 41 12.20 -5.50 -6.68
C THR A 41 12.18 -5.65 -8.19
N LEU A 42 11.53 -4.70 -8.87
CA LEU A 42 11.56 -4.58 -10.33
C LEU A 42 12.55 -3.49 -10.74
N ILE A 43 13.34 -3.76 -11.78
CA ILE A 43 14.32 -2.83 -12.36
C ILE A 43 14.01 -2.62 -13.84
N TYR A 44 14.06 -1.37 -14.27
CA TYR A 44 14.04 -1.00 -15.69
C TYR A 44 15.47 -0.79 -16.18
N PHE A 45 15.85 -1.55 -17.22
CA PHE A 45 17.12 -1.40 -17.92
C PHE A 45 16.98 -0.60 -19.22
N GLU A 46 17.80 0.43 -19.39
CA GLU A 46 18.00 1.17 -20.64
C GLU A 46 19.44 0.95 -21.10
N SER A 47 19.64 0.41 -22.32
CA SER A 47 20.96 0.16 -22.90
C SER A 47 21.92 -0.63 -21.99
N GLY A 48 21.40 -1.67 -21.32
CA GLY A 48 22.18 -2.53 -20.41
C GLY A 48 22.47 -1.94 -19.03
N LYS A 49 21.97 -0.75 -18.70
CA LYS A 49 22.12 -0.12 -17.37
C LYS A 49 20.80 -0.07 -16.63
N ALA A 50 20.81 -0.36 -15.34
CA ALA A 50 19.67 -0.13 -14.45
C ALA A 50 19.45 1.38 -14.30
N VAL A 51 18.26 1.87 -14.65
CA VAL A 51 17.96 3.32 -14.65
C VAL A 51 16.72 3.70 -13.83
N SER A 52 15.92 2.71 -13.43
CA SER A 52 14.78 2.91 -12.54
C SER A 52 14.48 1.63 -11.77
N SER A 53 14.02 1.73 -10.52
CA SER A 53 13.55 0.59 -9.75
C SER A 53 12.30 0.89 -8.93
N LEU A 54 11.53 -0.16 -8.63
CA LEU A 54 10.34 -0.13 -7.78
C LEU A 54 10.37 -1.38 -6.88
N GLN A 55 10.17 -1.20 -5.58
CA GLN A 55 10.09 -2.31 -4.62
C GLN A 55 8.66 -2.48 -4.12
N MET A 56 8.19 -3.73 -4.05
CA MET A 56 6.85 -4.13 -3.59
C MET A 56 6.97 -4.84 -2.23
N LEU A 57 7.19 -4.08 -1.15
CA LEU A 57 7.36 -4.67 0.18
C LEU A 57 6.06 -5.33 0.64
N PRO A 58 6.09 -6.61 1.04
CA PRO A 58 4.90 -7.30 1.52
C PRO A 58 4.56 -6.83 2.93
N PHE A 59 3.29 -6.50 3.15
CA PHE A 59 2.72 -6.28 4.48
C PHE A 59 1.36 -6.94 4.57
N ASP A 60 0.88 -7.13 5.80
CA ASP A 60 -0.51 -7.49 6.06
C ASP A 60 -1.34 -6.24 6.40
N PHE A 61 -2.62 -6.27 6.07
CA PHE A 61 -3.55 -5.18 6.30
C PHE A 61 -4.87 -5.70 6.84
N SER A 62 -5.32 -5.14 7.97
CA SER A 62 -6.66 -5.40 8.51
C SER A 62 -7.70 -4.76 7.59
N PHE A 63 -8.59 -5.56 7.01
CA PHE A 63 -9.61 -5.12 6.06
C PHE A 63 -10.96 -5.78 6.37
N HIS A 64 -11.88 -4.99 6.94
CA HIS A 64 -13.24 -5.41 7.30
C HIS A 64 -13.28 -6.64 8.22
N GLY A 65 -12.34 -6.73 9.16
CA GLY A 65 -12.23 -7.86 10.09
C GLY A 65 -11.64 -9.13 9.47
N SER A 66 -11.09 -9.05 8.26
CA SER A 66 -10.17 -10.04 7.69
C SER A 66 -8.77 -9.44 7.60
N GLU A 67 -7.77 -10.27 7.35
CA GLU A 67 -6.43 -9.82 7.00
C GLU A 67 -6.17 -10.09 5.51
N ILE A 68 -5.59 -9.12 4.81
CA ILE A 68 -5.23 -9.23 3.39
C ILE A 68 -3.76 -8.88 3.18
N PRO A 69 -3.08 -9.52 2.21
CA PRO A 69 -1.75 -9.09 1.82
C PRO A 69 -1.84 -7.76 1.05
N VAL A 70 -0.85 -6.89 1.24
CA VAL A 70 -0.70 -5.63 0.51
C VAL A 70 0.73 -5.49 0.01
N ALA A 71 0.89 -4.77 -1.10
CA ALA A 71 2.21 -4.35 -1.58
C ALA A 71 2.42 -2.88 -1.21
N TYR A 72 3.34 -2.62 -0.29
CA TYR A 72 3.82 -1.27 -0.05
C TYR A 72 4.89 -0.92 -1.09
N PHE A 73 4.59 0.06 -1.93
CA PHE A 73 5.48 0.53 -2.98
C PHE A 73 6.52 1.46 -2.36
N SER A 74 7.75 0.96 -2.23
CA SER A 74 8.88 1.64 -1.61
C SER A 74 10.04 1.83 -2.60
N GLY A 75 10.89 2.83 -2.35
CA GLY A 75 12.12 3.01 -3.13
C GLY A 75 11.93 3.31 -4.60
N LEU A 76 10.81 3.95 -4.97
CA LEU A 76 10.48 4.25 -6.37
C LEU A 76 11.43 5.34 -6.86
N CYS A 77 12.51 4.93 -7.49
CA CYS A 77 13.55 5.84 -7.98
C CYS A 77 13.79 5.66 -9.49
N THR A 78 14.10 6.79 -10.13
CA THR A 78 14.58 6.87 -11.51
C THR A 78 15.75 7.84 -11.51
N LEU A 79 16.89 7.41 -12.06
CA LEU A 79 18.09 8.25 -12.17
C LEU A 79 17.76 9.58 -12.87
N PRO A 80 18.31 10.73 -12.42
CA PRO A 80 17.98 12.05 -12.96
C PRO A 80 18.00 12.13 -14.50
N GLU A 81 19.03 11.57 -15.13
CA GLU A 81 19.25 11.52 -16.58
C GLU A 81 18.25 10.63 -17.34
N ALA A 82 17.56 9.74 -16.65
CA ALA A 82 16.57 8.81 -17.20
C ALA A 82 15.12 9.24 -16.95
N ARG A 83 14.89 10.40 -16.29
CA ARG A 83 13.55 10.91 -15.98
C ARG A 83 12.78 11.35 -17.23
N LYS A 84 11.46 11.43 -17.11
CA LYS A 84 10.51 11.85 -18.17
C LYS A 84 10.48 10.94 -19.41
N LYS A 85 11.10 9.75 -19.34
CA LYS A 85 11.06 8.71 -20.39
C LYS A 85 9.98 7.63 -20.17
N GLY A 86 9.19 7.72 -19.09
CA GLY A 86 8.09 6.80 -18.80
C GLY A 86 8.46 5.51 -18.07
N PHE A 87 9.72 5.32 -17.67
CA PHE A 87 10.20 4.07 -17.04
C PHE A 87 9.48 3.72 -15.74
N MET A 88 9.31 4.68 -14.83
CA MET A 88 8.55 4.44 -13.59
C MET A 88 7.10 4.03 -13.86
N GLY A 89 6.45 4.66 -14.84
CA GLY A 89 5.08 4.29 -15.22
C GLY A 89 5.00 2.87 -15.81
N ALA A 90 6.04 2.42 -16.51
CA ALA A 90 6.14 1.04 -16.99
C ALA A 90 6.34 0.06 -15.82
N LEU A 91 7.17 0.40 -14.83
CA LEU A 91 7.36 -0.40 -13.61
C LEU A 91 6.07 -0.55 -12.80
N ILE A 92 5.33 0.54 -12.57
CA ILE A 92 4.05 0.53 -11.85
C ILE A 92 3.03 -0.37 -12.57
N LYS A 93 2.92 -0.27 -13.90
CA LYS A 93 2.00 -1.12 -14.67
C LYS A 93 2.42 -2.59 -14.62
N LYS A 94 3.72 -2.89 -14.68
CA LYS A 94 4.23 -4.26 -14.53
C LYS A 94 3.95 -4.81 -13.13
N SER A 95 4.14 -4.00 -12.07
CA SER A 95 3.84 -4.43 -10.70
C SER A 95 2.38 -4.83 -10.49
N PHE A 96 1.42 -4.20 -11.17
CA PHE A 96 0.01 -4.63 -11.08
C PHE A 96 -0.21 -6.03 -11.62
N GLY A 97 0.52 -6.44 -12.66
CA GLY A 97 0.50 -7.82 -13.17
C GLY A 97 1.13 -8.80 -12.18
N GLU A 98 2.28 -8.46 -11.61
CA GLU A 98 2.93 -9.28 -10.57
C GLU A 98 2.05 -9.46 -9.33
N MET A 99 1.37 -8.39 -8.92
CA MET A 99 0.41 -8.43 -7.81
C MET A 99 -0.80 -9.30 -8.12
N ASP A 100 -1.30 -9.30 -9.37
CA ASP A 100 -2.38 -10.19 -9.79
C ASP A 100 -1.98 -11.66 -9.68
N GLU A 101 -0.81 -12.01 -10.22
CA GLU A 101 -0.25 -13.37 -10.14
C GLU A 101 -0.04 -13.83 -8.69
N LYS A 102 0.39 -12.93 -7.81
CA LYS A 102 0.58 -13.19 -6.37
C LYS A 102 -0.71 -13.06 -5.54
N GLY A 103 -1.84 -12.70 -6.16
CA GLY A 103 -3.12 -12.52 -5.47
C GLY A 103 -3.14 -11.38 -4.45
N ILE A 104 -2.34 -10.32 -4.64
CA ILE A 104 -2.26 -9.13 -3.79
C ILE A 104 -3.27 -8.09 -4.30
N PRO A 105 -4.37 -7.81 -3.56
CA PRO A 105 -5.47 -6.98 -4.06
C PRO A 105 -5.32 -5.47 -3.85
N LEU A 106 -4.30 -5.03 -3.10
CA LEU A 106 -4.14 -3.64 -2.69
C LEU A 106 -2.66 -3.23 -2.71
N ALA A 107 -2.37 -2.12 -3.38
CA ALA A 107 -1.09 -1.42 -3.29
C ALA A 107 -1.24 -0.16 -2.42
N ILE A 108 -0.21 0.15 -1.65
CA ILE A 108 -0.14 1.35 -0.80
C ILE A 108 1.20 2.04 -1.04
N LEU A 109 1.24 3.38 -1.01
CA LEU A 109 2.48 4.15 -1.03
C LEU A 109 2.37 5.43 -0.19
N VAL A 110 3.50 5.91 0.30
CA VAL A 110 3.62 7.22 0.94
C VAL A 110 4.28 8.18 -0.05
N PRO A 111 3.56 9.18 -0.58
CA PRO A 111 4.12 10.11 -1.54
C PRO A 111 4.83 11.27 -0.82
N GLN A 112 5.99 11.70 -1.33
CA GLN A 112 6.79 12.77 -0.71
C GLN A 112 6.08 14.13 -0.69
N ASP A 113 5.36 14.48 -1.77
CA ASP A 113 4.67 15.76 -1.88
C ASP A 113 3.43 15.69 -2.79
N LYS A 114 2.72 16.83 -2.91
CA LYS A 114 1.52 16.96 -3.75
C LYS A 114 1.78 16.77 -5.24
N THR A 115 2.98 17.05 -5.75
CA THR A 115 3.37 16.82 -7.14
C THR A 115 3.52 15.32 -7.41
N VAL A 116 4.19 14.61 -6.49
CA VAL A 116 4.32 13.15 -6.52
C VAL A 116 2.95 12.47 -6.39
N MET A 117 2.04 13.00 -5.54
CA MET A 117 0.65 12.53 -5.50
C MET A 117 -0.06 12.65 -6.85
N LYS A 118 0.07 13.80 -7.54
CA LYS A 118 -0.51 14.00 -8.89
C LYS A 118 0.05 12.98 -9.89
N PHE A 119 1.34 12.66 -9.80
CA PHE A 119 1.94 11.61 -10.61
C PHE A 119 1.28 10.25 -10.35
N TYR A 120 1.04 9.85 -9.09
CA TYR A 120 0.44 8.54 -8.81
C TYR A 120 -1.06 8.45 -9.15
N ARG A 121 -1.80 9.55 -9.12
CA ARG A 121 -3.23 9.59 -9.51
C ARG A 121 -3.48 9.06 -10.92
N GLN A 122 -2.55 9.30 -11.86
CA GLN A 122 -2.69 8.79 -13.24
C GLN A 122 -2.66 7.26 -13.34
N PHE A 123 -2.21 6.58 -12.28
CA PHE A 123 -2.20 5.12 -12.17
C PHE A 123 -3.37 4.57 -11.32
N GLY A 124 -4.35 5.42 -11.00
CA GLY A 124 -5.53 5.07 -10.22
C GLY A 124 -5.29 5.00 -8.71
N PHE A 125 -4.16 5.53 -8.20
CA PHE A 125 -3.95 5.72 -6.77
C PHE A 125 -4.74 6.93 -6.26
N THR A 126 -5.23 6.84 -5.03
CA THR A 126 -5.93 7.93 -4.36
C THR A 126 -5.54 8.02 -2.90
N GLN A 127 -5.68 9.18 -2.28
CA GLN A 127 -5.42 9.32 -0.85
C GLN A 127 -6.46 8.52 -0.06
N THR A 128 -5.97 7.73 0.90
CA THR A 128 -6.82 6.90 1.79
C THR A 128 -6.40 6.95 3.25
N PHE A 129 -5.34 7.68 3.58
CA PHE A 129 -4.83 7.85 4.94
C PHE A 129 -4.54 9.34 5.18
N ASP A 130 -4.72 9.79 6.43
CA ASP A 130 -4.35 11.14 6.86
C ASP A 130 -3.12 11.08 7.77
N ALA A 131 -2.25 12.08 7.65
CA ALA A 131 -1.10 12.21 8.53
C ALA A 131 -1.52 12.67 9.93
N GLY A 132 -0.70 12.36 10.93
CA GLY A 132 -0.80 12.94 12.27
C GLY A 132 -1.57 12.11 13.30
N ALA A 133 -2.13 10.96 12.91
CA ALA A 133 -2.72 10.03 13.88
C ALA A 133 -1.67 9.64 14.95
N PRO A 134 -2.01 9.62 16.24
CA PRO A 134 -1.07 9.19 17.28
C PRO A 134 -0.59 7.76 17.03
N LEU A 135 0.69 7.51 17.25
CA LEU A 135 1.31 6.19 17.25
C LEU A 135 1.90 5.90 18.64
N PRO A 136 2.12 4.62 19.00
CA PRO A 136 2.77 4.26 20.25
C PRO A 136 4.18 4.89 20.34
N ASP A 137 4.54 5.32 21.54
CA ASP A 137 5.89 5.82 21.82
C ASP A 137 6.86 4.63 21.90
N LEU A 138 7.71 4.51 20.88
CA LEU A 138 8.63 3.39 20.76
C LEU A 138 9.72 3.41 21.84
N GLN A 139 10.21 4.60 22.23
CA GLN A 139 11.21 4.72 23.29
C GLN A 139 10.63 4.21 24.61
N LYS A 140 9.42 4.64 24.93
CA LYS A 140 8.71 4.21 26.14
C LYS A 140 8.52 2.70 26.16
N ILE A 141 8.06 2.11 25.04
CA ILE A 141 7.90 0.66 24.93
C ILE A 141 9.24 -0.04 25.19
N MET A 142 10.32 0.40 24.55
CA MET A 142 11.63 -0.23 24.71
C MET A 142 12.17 -0.15 26.14
N VAL A 143 11.90 0.94 26.88
CA VAL A 143 12.32 1.11 28.29
C VAL A 143 11.48 0.26 29.24
N GLU A 144 10.18 0.12 28.98
CA GLU A 144 9.25 -0.60 29.85
C GLU A 144 9.25 -2.12 29.63
N SER A 145 9.83 -2.60 28.52
CA SER A 145 9.87 -4.01 28.17
C SER A 145 11.12 -4.74 28.67
N GLU A 146 10.92 -5.98 29.11
CA GLU A 146 12.02 -6.85 29.58
C GLU A 146 12.94 -7.30 28.45
N ASN A 147 12.39 -7.46 27.24
CA ASN A 147 13.09 -7.93 26.05
C ASN A 147 12.32 -7.52 24.79
N LEU A 148 12.93 -7.74 23.61
CA LEU A 148 12.36 -7.37 22.31
C LEU A 148 11.03 -8.07 22.01
N HIS A 149 10.84 -9.30 22.52
CA HIS A 149 9.59 -10.02 22.31
C HIS A 149 8.43 -9.36 23.06
N ASN A 150 8.62 -9.04 24.34
CA ASN A 150 7.63 -8.31 25.13
C ASN A 150 7.36 -6.89 24.56
N ALA A 151 8.41 -6.22 24.07
CA ALA A 151 8.27 -4.93 23.38
C ALA A 151 7.39 -5.05 22.13
N TYR A 152 7.59 -6.11 21.34
CA TYR A 152 6.76 -6.39 20.18
C TYR A 152 5.30 -6.65 20.56
N GLU A 153 5.03 -7.42 21.62
CA GLU A 153 3.65 -7.68 22.07
C GLU A 153 2.92 -6.39 22.44
N ILE A 154 3.58 -5.48 23.17
CA ILE A 154 3.02 -4.17 23.53
C ILE A 154 2.80 -3.33 22.26
N PHE A 155 3.78 -3.27 21.37
CA PHE A 155 3.69 -2.55 20.10
C PHE A 155 2.54 -3.08 19.22
N ASP A 156 2.48 -4.40 19.01
CA ASP A 156 1.49 -5.05 18.16
C ASP A 156 0.08 -4.90 18.72
N SER A 157 -0.10 -4.90 20.06
CA SER A 157 -1.42 -4.67 20.67
C SER A 157 -2.09 -3.36 20.21
N PHE A 158 -1.29 -2.36 19.83
CA PHE A 158 -1.78 -1.14 19.22
C PHE A 158 -2.30 -1.36 17.80
N PHE A 159 -1.62 -2.13 16.95
CA PHE A 159 -2.05 -2.32 15.55
C PHE A 159 -3.12 -3.40 15.41
N ARG A 160 -3.00 -4.47 16.19
CA ARG A 160 -3.65 -5.74 15.90
C ARG A 160 -5.17 -5.70 15.94
N GLN A 161 -5.71 -4.86 16.82
CA GLN A 161 -7.16 -4.71 17.05
C GLN A 161 -7.82 -3.69 16.12
N ARG A 162 -7.03 -2.92 15.36
CA ARG A 162 -7.53 -1.84 14.51
C ARG A 162 -7.83 -2.35 13.10
N ASP A 163 -9.04 -2.10 12.64
CA ASP A 163 -9.43 -2.30 11.25
C ASP A 163 -8.76 -1.22 10.35
N MET A 164 -8.66 -1.47 9.05
CA MET A 164 -8.03 -0.56 8.08
C MET A 164 -6.59 -0.15 8.44
N THR A 165 -5.81 -1.07 9.00
CA THR A 165 -4.49 -0.76 9.56
C THR A 165 -3.41 -1.66 8.97
N VAL A 166 -2.30 -1.07 8.52
CA VAL A 166 -1.11 -1.81 8.06
C VAL A 166 -0.41 -2.42 9.27
N GLN A 167 -0.33 -3.74 9.28
CA GLN A 167 0.22 -4.55 10.37
C GLN A 167 1.74 -4.64 10.27
N LYS A 168 2.36 -5.12 11.35
CA LYS A 168 3.81 -5.27 11.45
C LYS A 168 4.11 -6.63 12.04
N THR A 169 5.00 -7.36 11.40
CA THR A 169 5.55 -8.62 11.90
C THR A 169 6.63 -8.35 12.96
N PRO A 170 7.08 -9.38 13.71
CA PRO A 170 8.24 -9.24 14.59
C PRO A 170 9.51 -8.78 13.86
N ASP A 171 9.70 -9.22 12.61
CA ASP A 171 10.83 -8.80 11.78
C ASP A 171 10.70 -7.34 11.35
N ASP A 172 9.47 -6.89 11.04
CA ASP A 172 9.24 -5.47 10.79
C ASP A 172 9.57 -4.63 12.01
N PHE A 173 9.12 -5.05 13.19
CA PHE A 173 9.36 -4.37 14.45
C PHE A 173 10.86 -4.27 14.78
N ARG A 174 11.63 -5.34 14.57
CA ARG A 174 13.09 -5.30 14.74
C ARG A 174 13.74 -4.21 13.89
N ALA A 175 13.39 -4.16 12.61
CA ALA A 175 13.93 -3.17 11.69
C ALA A 175 13.52 -1.73 12.08
N ILE A 176 12.28 -1.55 12.56
CA ILE A 176 11.77 -0.27 13.07
C ILE A 176 12.54 0.18 14.32
N VAL A 177 12.82 -0.72 15.26
CA VAL A 177 13.59 -0.42 16.47
C VAL A 177 15.02 -0.02 16.13
N GLU A 178 15.65 -0.75 15.20
CA GLU A 178 17.01 -0.45 14.77
C GLU A 178 17.10 0.89 14.04
N GLU A 179 16.16 1.16 13.12
CA GLU A 179 16.03 2.46 12.47
C GLU A 179 15.82 3.58 13.50
N ALA A 180 14.90 3.40 14.45
CA ALA A 180 14.61 4.41 15.46
C ALA A 180 15.82 4.71 16.36
N ALA A 181 16.65 3.71 16.65
CA ALA A 181 17.86 3.89 17.44
C ALA A 181 18.90 4.79 16.74
N LEU A 182 18.93 4.86 15.40
CA LEU A 182 19.80 5.79 14.67
C LEU A 182 19.44 7.27 14.90
N PHE A 183 18.20 7.55 15.33
CA PHE A 183 17.64 8.89 15.44
C PHE A 183 17.15 9.21 16.86
N ASP A 184 17.70 8.54 17.87
CA ASP A 184 17.33 8.72 19.29
C ASP A 184 15.83 8.50 19.58
N PHE A 185 15.22 7.51 18.91
CA PHE A 185 13.82 7.11 19.06
C PHE A 185 12.82 8.27 18.91
N PRO A 186 12.71 8.87 17.71
CA PRO A 186 11.83 10.00 17.50
C PRO A 186 10.36 9.60 17.67
N VAL A 187 9.55 10.50 18.21
CA VAL A 187 8.09 10.32 18.28
C VAL A 187 7.53 10.30 16.86
N LYS A 188 7.01 9.15 16.42
CA LYS A 188 6.38 9.00 15.11
C LYS A 188 4.87 9.27 15.17
N LYS A 189 4.28 9.65 14.03
CA LYS A 189 2.83 9.80 13.82
C LYS A 189 2.41 9.06 12.56
N GLY A 190 1.11 8.78 12.44
CA GLY A 190 0.52 8.16 11.26
C GLY A 190 0.79 8.99 10.01
N LEU A 191 0.88 8.31 8.87
CA LEU A 191 1.37 8.88 7.63
C LEU A 191 0.22 9.13 6.66
N MET A 192 0.35 10.19 5.86
CA MET A 192 -0.51 10.34 4.69
C MET A 192 -0.04 9.39 3.61
N ALA A 193 -0.95 8.56 3.10
CA ALA A 193 -0.65 7.57 2.09
C ALA A 193 -1.76 7.47 1.06
N MET A 194 -1.39 6.93 -0.10
CA MET A 194 -2.28 6.64 -1.20
C MET A 194 -2.42 5.12 -1.37
N SER A 195 -3.63 4.68 -1.73
CA SER A 195 -3.90 3.28 -2.05
C SER A 195 -4.41 3.11 -3.47
N ARG A 196 -4.28 1.88 -3.97
CA ARG A 196 -4.73 1.44 -5.28
C ARG A 196 -5.25 0.02 -5.20
N ILE A 197 -6.54 -0.17 -5.43
CA ILE A 197 -7.09 -1.51 -5.62
C ILE A 197 -6.58 -2.10 -6.94
N THR A 198 -6.00 -3.29 -6.86
CA THR A 198 -5.58 -4.11 -8.02
C THR A 198 -6.56 -5.24 -8.31
N ASP A 199 -7.34 -5.67 -7.31
CA ASP A 199 -8.41 -6.67 -7.47
C ASP A 199 -9.70 -6.24 -6.77
N ALA A 200 -10.60 -5.62 -7.53
CA ALA A 200 -11.88 -5.12 -7.01
C ALA A 200 -12.80 -6.25 -6.54
N GLU A 201 -12.84 -7.38 -7.25
CA GLU A 201 -13.71 -8.51 -6.91
C GLU A 201 -13.34 -9.10 -5.55
N LYS A 202 -12.04 -9.35 -5.34
CA LYS A 202 -11.53 -9.93 -4.09
C LYS A 202 -11.87 -9.07 -2.88
N LEU A 203 -11.69 -7.75 -2.97
CA LEU A 203 -12.02 -6.85 -1.86
C LEU A 203 -13.53 -6.69 -1.66
N LEU A 204 -14.31 -6.63 -2.74
CA LEU A 204 -15.78 -6.59 -2.64
C LEU A 204 -16.35 -7.86 -2.00
N ILE A 205 -15.75 -9.04 -2.24
CA ILE A 205 -16.15 -10.29 -1.59
C ILE A 205 -15.97 -10.20 -0.07
N ILE A 206 -14.83 -9.67 0.40
CA ILE A 206 -14.56 -9.52 1.84
C ILE A 206 -15.54 -8.51 2.45
N PHE A 207 -15.75 -7.37 1.78
CA PHE A 207 -16.72 -6.37 2.17
C PHE A 207 -18.15 -6.96 2.28
N ALA A 208 -18.60 -7.68 1.26
CA ALA A 208 -19.93 -8.30 1.23
C ALA A 208 -20.12 -9.25 2.41
N LYS A 209 -19.14 -10.13 2.68
CA LYS A 209 -19.17 -11.06 3.82
C LYS A 209 -19.32 -10.33 5.16
N LYS A 210 -18.63 -9.19 5.33
CA LYS A 210 -18.73 -8.37 6.55
C LYS A 210 -20.11 -7.72 6.70
N TYR A 211 -20.74 -7.33 5.59
CA TYR A 211 -22.01 -6.60 5.57
C TYR A 211 -23.08 -7.34 4.75
N PRO A 212 -23.57 -8.50 5.21
CA PRO A 212 -24.50 -9.34 4.44
C PRO A 212 -25.87 -8.70 4.20
N GLN A 213 -26.21 -7.66 4.97
CA GLN A 213 -27.43 -6.86 4.81
C GLN A 213 -27.38 -5.94 3.58
N ILE A 214 -26.18 -5.60 3.07
CA ILE A 214 -26.03 -4.72 1.92
C ILE A 214 -26.47 -5.45 0.64
N LYS A 215 -27.30 -4.75 -0.14
CA LYS A 215 -27.87 -5.24 -1.41
C LYS A 215 -27.78 -4.13 -2.46
N VAL A 216 -26.70 -4.12 -3.23
CA VAL A 216 -26.42 -3.06 -4.21
C VAL A 216 -25.70 -3.63 -5.42
N SER A 217 -25.65 -2.86 -6.49
CA SER A 217 -24.83 -3.16 -7.66
C SER A 217 -23.91 -1.97 -7.95
N VAL A 218 -22.63 -2.26 -8.15
CA VAL A 218 -21.58 -1.26 -8.33
C VAL A 218 -20.92 -1.52 -9.68
N LYS A 219 -21.06 -0.59 -10.62
CA LYS A 219 -20.29 -0.60 -11.86
C LYS A 219 -18.97 0.12 -11.64
N VAL A 220 -17.88 -0.61 -11.88
CA VAL A 220 -16.51 -0.11 -11.70
C VAL A 220 -15.89 0.15 -13.06
N SER A 221 -15.22 1.31 -13.18
CA SER A 221 -14.38 1.69 -14.32
C SER A 221 -12.92 1.75 -13.88
N ASP A 222 -12.04 1.15 -14.68
CA ASP A 222 -10.60 1.08 -14.43
C ASP A 222 -9.83 1.12 -15.76
N PRO A 223 -9.17 2.24 -16.09
CA PRO A 223 -8.49 2.40 -17.37
C PRO A 223 -7.22 1.55 -17.52
N ILE A 224 -6.70 0.96 -16.43
CA ILE A 224 -5.42 0.25 -16.43
C ILE A 224 -5.63 -1.25 -16.22
N ILE A 225 -6.38 -1.64 -15.19
CA ILE A 225 -6.59 -3.05 -14.84
C ILE A 225 -7.95 -3.50 -15.36
N ARG A 226 -7.95 -4.07 -16.57
CA ARG A 226 -9.19 -4.41 -17.29
C ARG A 226 -10.12 -5.33 -16.49
N LYS A 227 -9.60 -6.28 -15.70
CA LYS A 227 -10.40 -7.22 -14.90
C LYS A 227 -11.30 -6.55 -13.85
N ASN A 228 -10.97 -5.32 -13.43
CA ASN A 228 -11.78 -4.55 -12.50
C ASN A 228 -13.04 -3.95 -13.17
N ASN A 229 -13.07 -3.86 -14.51
CA ASN A 229 -14.21 -3.31 -15.24
C ASN A 229 -15.35 -4.32 -15.30
N ALA A 230 -16.26 -4.24 -14.32
CA ALA A 230 -17.43 -5.10 -14.24
C ALA A 230 -18.56 -4.40 -13.48
N VAL A 231 -19.77 -4.97 -13.59
CA VAL A 231 -20.87 -4.68 -12.67
C VAL A 231 -20.85 -5.76 -11.59
N PHE A 232 -20.50 -5.38 -10.37
CA PHE A 232 -20.49 -6.26 -9.20
C PHE A 232 -21.82 -6.15 -8.47
N VAL A 233 -22.52 -7.26 -8.33
CA VAL A 233 -23.78 -7.37 -7.58
C VAL A 233 -23.45 -7.93 -6.21
N ILE A 234 -23.67 -7.12 -5.18
CA ILE A 234 -23.45 -7.45 -3.77
C ILE A 234 -24.80 -7.80 -3.17
N LYS A 235 -24.97 -9.03 -2.68
CA LYS A 235 -26.22 -9.47 -2.04
C LYS A 235 -25.97 -10.67 -1.13
N ASN A 236 -26.58 -10.66 0.05
CA ASN A 236 -26.58 -11.78 0.99
C ASN A 236 -25.16 -12.29 1.31
N GLY A 237 -24.22 -11.37 1.54
CA GLY A 237 -22.84 -11.73 1.90
C GLY A 237 -21.96 -12.20 0.74
N SER A 238 -22.45 -12.15 -0.50
CA SER A 238 -21.76 -12.65 -1.69
C SER A 238 -21.66 -11.59 -2.78
N VAL A 239 -20.72 -11.80 -3.72
CA VAL A 239 -20.52 -10.97 -4.90
C VAL A 239 -20.63 -11.85 -6.15
N SER A 240 -21.33 -11.35 -7.17
CA SER A 240 -21.33 -11.92 -8.52
C SER A 240 -21.13 -10.82 -9.56
N LYS A 241 -20.62 -11.20 -10.74
CA LYS A 241 -20.53 -10.29 -11.89
C LYS A 241 -21.81 -10.42 -12.72
N SER A 242 -22.48 -9.30 -13.01
CA SER A 242 -23.67 -9.31 -13.88
C SER A 242 -23.27 -9.09 -15.33
N SER A 243 -23.79 -9.93 -16.21
CA SER A 243 -23.74 -9.76 -17.69
C SER A 243 -25.00 -9.12 -18.25
N LYS A 244 -26.04 -8.91 -17.43
CA LYS A 244 -27.33 -8.33 -17.80
C LYS A 244 -27.39 -6.86 -17.41
N LYS A 245 -28.34 -6.11 -18.02
CA LYS A 245 -28.74 -4.77 -17.57
C LYS A 245 -29.50 -4.85 -16.24
N GLU A 246 -28.84 -5.32 -15.18
CA GLU A 246 -29.35 -5.06 -13.83
C GLU A 246 -29.29 -3.55 -13.56
N THR A 247 -30.27 -3.05 -12.80
CA THR A 247 -30.25 -1.66 -12.33
C THR A 247 -28.95 -1.45 -11.58
N THR A 248 -28.09 -0.56 -12.11
CA THR A 248 -26.83 -0.19 -11.48
C THR A 248 -27.11 0.88 -10.45
N HIS A 249 -26.77 0.63 -9.18
CA HIS A 249 -26.99 1.59 -8.11
C HIS A 249 -25.88 2.64 -8.06
N PHE A 250 -24.63 2.22 -8.24
CA PHE A 250 -23.47 3.10 -8.19
C PHE A 250 -22.57 2.93 -9.41
N TYR A 251 -22.08 4.05 -9.91
CA TYR A 251 -21.07 4.13 -10.96
C TYR A 251 -19.84 4.79 -10.35
N VAL A 252 -18.74 4.04 -10.24
CA VAL A 252 -17.53 4.53 -9.59
C VAL A 252 -16.31 4.24 -10.46
N GLU A 253 -15.41 5.22 -10.51
CA GLU A 253 -14.04 4.98 -10.92
C GLU A 253 -13.31 4.23 -9.80
N ILE A 254 -12.25 3.54 -10.17
CA ILE A 254 -11.50 2.67 -9.26
C ILE A 254 -10.83 3.42 -8.09
N ASP A 255 -10.50 4.70 -8.25
CA ASP A 255 -10.03 5.55 -7.16
C ASP A 255 -11.15 5.80 -6.13
N ALA A 256 -12.35 6.17 -6.56
CA ALA A 256 -13.51 6.32 -5.71
C ALA A 256 -13.86 5.00 -5.00
N LEU A 257 -13.84 3.86 -5.70
CA LEU A 257 -14.02 2.55 -5.07
C LEU A 257 -12.97 2.28 -3.98
N THR A 258 -11.72 2.68 -4.22
CA THR A 258 -10.63 2.53 -3.25
C THR A 258 -10.92 3.31 -1.96
N GLN A 259 -11.37 4.56 -2.06
CA GLN A 259 -11.76 5.34 -0.87
C GLN A 259 -12.96 4.74 -0.15
N LEU A 260 -14.00 4.34 -0.92
CA LEU A 260 -15.22 3.75 -0.37
C LEU A 260 -14.96 2.46 0.40
N LEU A 261 -14.15 1.54 -0.15
CA LEU A 261 -13.82 0.29 0.51
C LEU A 261 -12.86 0.45 1.69
N LEU A 262 -11.94 1.41 1.65
CA LEU A 262 -11.11 1.72 2.82
C LEU A 262 -11.86 2.55 3.88
N GLY A 263 -13.10 2.96 3.60
CA GLY A 263 -13.88 3.82 4.49
C GLY A 263 -13.30 5.23 4.62
N TYR A 264 -12.41 5.65 3.72
CA TYR A 264 -11.75 6.95 3.82
C TYR A 264 -12.67 8.06 3.33
N LYS A 265 -13.05 8.96 4.25
CA LYS A 265 -13.89 10.14 3.98
C LYS A 265 -15.14 9.79 3.17
N THR A 266 -15.74 8.63 3.42
CA THR A 266 -16.99 8.22 2.73
C THR A 266 -18.11 9.20 3.02
N SER A 267 -17.97 9.98 4.08
CA SER A 267 -18.88 11.04 4.46
C SER A 267 -18.81 12.28 3.54
N GLU A 268 -17.76 12.44 2.73
CA GLU A 268 -17.71 13.49 1.70
C GLU A 268 -18.43 13.08 0.41
N PHE A 269 -18.84 11.82 0.27
CA PHE A 269 -19.68 11.34 -0.84
C PHE A 269 -21.17 11.65 -0.60
N SER A 270 -22.00 11.50 -1.64
CA SER A 270 -23.45 11.67 -1.47
C SER A 270 -24.02 10.68 -0.44
N ASN A 271 -25.17 11.03 0.14
CA ASN A 271 -25.79 10.27 1.23
C ASN A 271 -25.99 8.78 0.93
N ASP A 272 -26.24 8.43 -0.34
CA ASP A 272 -26.45 7.03 -0.75
C ASP A 272 -25.20 6.16 -0.57
N TYR A 273 -24.00 6.72 -0.75
CA TYR A 273 -22.75 5.99 -0.52
C TYR A 273 -22.51 5.73 0.97
N ARG A 274 -22.79 6.70 1.85
CA ARG A 274 -22.62 6.57 3.31
C ARG A 274 -23.44 5.42 3.91
N LEU A 275 -24.64 5.15 3.35
CA LEU A 275 -25.50 4.07 3.81
C LEU A 275 -24.96 2.67 3.48
N VAL A 276 -24.05 2.60 2.51
CA VAL A 276 -23.46 1.36 2.01
C VAL A 276 -22.04 1.19 2.54
N PHE A 277 -21.21 2.21 2.41
CA PHE A 277 -19.79 2.18 2.73
C PHE A 277 -19.53 2.94 4.04
N PRO A 278 -19.35 2.23 5.17
CA PRO A 278 -19.16 2.87 6.46
C PRO A 278 -17.84 3.64 6.51
N GLU A 279 -17.87 4.84 7.09
CA GLU A 279 -16.65 5.63 7.30
C GLU A 279 -15.75 4.95 8.34
N LYS A 280 -14.45 5.01 8.08
CA LYS A 280 -13.37 4.44 8.89
C LYS A 280 -12.19 5.42 8.94
N GLN A 281 -11.22 5.10 9.77
CA GLN A 281 -9.99 5.86 9.93
C GLN A 281 -8.80 4.94 9.64
N PRO A 282 -8.40 4.79 8.36
CA PRO A 282 -7.27 3.95 8.01
C PRO A 282 -5.98 4.44 8.66
N LEU A 283 -5.12 3.52 9.08
CA LEU A 283 -3.87 3.82 9.75
C LEU A 283 -2.67 3.14 9.07
N ILE A 284 -1.63 3.93 8.85
CA ILE A 284 -0.31 3.48 8.41
C ILE A 284 0.75 4.23 9.20
N GLY A 285 1.78 3.51 9.64
CA GLY A 285 2.87 4.05 10.46
C GLY A 285 4.02 3.06 10.53
N PHE A 286 5.19 3.56 10.96
CA PHE A 286 6.43 2.79 11.07
C PHE A 286 6.80 2.02 9.80
N MET A 287 6.90 2.71 8.67
CA MET A 287 7.20 2.11 7.36
C MET A 287 8.70 2.15 7.00
N MET A 288 9.57 2.49 7.95
CA MET A 288 10.98 2.85 7.76
C MET A 288 11.16 4.03 6.81
N GLU A 289 11.08 5.25 7.36
CA GLU A 289 10.96 6.52 6.63
C GLU A 289 11.85 7.60 7.24
#